data_AF-A0A955JCW5-F1
#
_entry.id   AF-A0A955JCW5-F1
#
_cell.length_a   1.000
_cell.length_b   1.000
_cell.length_c   1.000
_cell.angle_alpha   90.00
_cell.angle_beta   90.00
_cell.angle_gamma   90.00
#
_symmetry.space_group_name_H-M   'P 1'
#
loop_
_entity.id
_entity.type
_entity.pdbx_description
1 polymer ?
#
loop_
_entity_poly.entity_id
_entity_poly.type
_entity_poly.pdbx_seq_one_letter_code
_entity_poly.pdbx_strand_id
1 'polypeptide(L)'
;MTSRFKGSQENRAEIERLCLAVRDAGIEDFHFIRDVENFQPNFFKTQEELWENARNQIAKCDALLIDITDHPSGGRLIEAGIAYALDKPVYVIMKNDTIYKDFYTGIADAIFKYNSIEDVTDHLKSI
;
A
#
# COMPACT_ATOMS: atom_id res chain seq x y z
N MET A 1 -2.47 2.48 -2.92
CA MET A 1 -1.30 2.17 -2.07
C MET A 1 -1.76 1.82 -0.66
N THR A 2 -1.04 0.94 0.04
CA THR A 2 -1.35 0.55 1.42
C THR A 2 -0.11 0.55 2.33
N SER A 3 -0.29 1.05 3.55
CA SER A 3 0.74 1.10 4.59
C SER A 3 0.10 1.11 5.98
N ARG A 4 0.87 0.79 7.02
CA ARG A 4 0.35 0.69 8.39
C ARG A 4 0.22 2.05 9.06
N PHE A 5 -0.97 2.35 9.57
CA PHE A 5 -1.15 3.41 10.56
C PHE A 5 -0.93 2.90 11.99
N LYS A 6 -0.07 3.59 12.75
CA LYS A 6 0.34 3.27 14.13
C LYS A 6 -0.23 4.26 15.15
N GLY A 7 -1.05 5.22 14.73
CA GLY A 7 -1.67 6.21 15.61
C GLY A 7 -0.80 7.43 15.97
N SER A 8 0.44 7.51 15.49
CA SER A 8 1.34 8.65 15.76
C SER A 8 1.34 9.68 14.64
N GLN A 9 1.62 10.95 14.98
CA GLN A 9 1.76 12.04 14.01
C GLN A 9 2.93 11.80 13.04
N GLU A 10 4.03 11.22 13.54
CA GLU A 10 5.19 10.85 12.72
C GLU A 10 4.82 9.82 11.66
N ASN A 11 4.11 8.76 12.04
CA ASN A 11 3.68 7.73 11.09
C ASN A 11 2.62 8.26 10.11
N ARG A 12 1.74 9.18 10.53
CA ARG A 12 0.87 9.90 9.60
C ARG A 12 1.68 10.69 8.56
N ALA A 13 2.71 11.41 8.99
CA ALA A 13 3.56 12.17 8.08
C ALA A 13 4.33 11.25 7.10
N GLU A 14 4.75 10.07 7.55
CA GLU A 14 5.36 9.05 6.69
C GLU A 14 4.39 8.55 5.61
N ILE A 15 3.13 8.25 5.97
CA ILE A 15 2.07 7.87 5.02
C ILE A 15 1.87 8.96 3.98
N GLU A 16 1.74 10.23 4.41
CA GLU A 16 1.53 11.35 3.50
C GLU A 16 2.72 11.57 2.56
N ARG A 17 3.96 11.38 3.03
CA ARG A 17 5.15 11.45 2.18
C ARG A 17 5.18 10.36 1.13
N LEU A 18 4.82 9.14 1.51
CA LEU A 18 4.74 8.05 0.55
C LEU A 18 3.65 8.30 -0.50
N CYS A 19 2.53 8.88 -0.09
CA CYS A 19 1.47 9.29 -1.00
C CYS A 19 1.93 10.40 -1.95
N LEU A 20 2.68 11.37 -1.43
CA LEU A 20 3.28 12.41 -2.25
C LEU A 20 4.25 11.84 -3.28
N ALA A 21 5.07 10.85 -2.92
CA ALA A 21 5.98 10.19 -3.86
C ALA A 21 5.25 9.54 -5.05
N VAL A 22 4.09 8.91 -4.79
CA VAL A 22 3.24 8.37 -5.87
C VAL A 22 2.75 9.49 -6.80
N ARG A 23 2.29 10.61 -6.24
CA ARG A 23 1.84 11.77 -7.04
C ARG A 23 2.97 12.44 -7.80
N ASP A 24 4.15 12.55 -7.21
CA ASP A 24 5.35 13.13 -7.83
C ASP A 24 5.89 12.26 -8.98
N ALA A 25 5.48 10.98 -9.02
CA ALA A 25 5.68 10.11 -10.18
C ALA A 25 4.64 10.34 -11.30
N GLY A 26 3.66 11.23 -11.10
CA GLY A 26 2.59 11.51 -12.05
C GLY A 26 1.40 10.55 -11.96
N ILE A 27 1.30 9.76 -10.88
CA ILE A 27 0.26 8.75 -10.67
C ILE A 27 -0.75 9.27 -9.64
N GLU A 28 -2.04 9.09 -9.91
CA GLU A 28 -3.09 9.36 -8.92
C GLU A 28 -3.00 8.35 -7.77
N ASP A 29 -2.99 8.83 -6.53
CA ASP A 29 -2.83 7.99 -5.37
C ASP A 29 -4.13 7.85 -4.57
N PHE A 30 -4.41 6.62 -4.14
CA PHE A 30 -5.44 6.30 -3.16
C PHE A 30 -4.80 5.56 -1.97
N HIS A 31 -5.11 6.00 -0.75
CA HIS A 31 -4.68 5.37 0.49
C HIS A 31 -5.85 5.24 1.46
N PHE A 32 -6.30 4.00 1.71
CA PHE A 32 -7.54 3.71 2.42
C PHE A 32 -7.68 4.40 3.77
N ILE A 33 -6.64 4.37 4.61
CA ILE A 33 -6.66 5.00 5.94
C ILE A 33 -6.77 6.54 5.84
N ARG A 34 -6.19 7.15 4.80
CA ARG A 34 -6.20 8.60 4.60
C ARG A 34 -7.53 9.05 4.01
N ASP A 35 -7.94 8.39 2.93
CA ASP A 35 -9.04 8.84 2.07
C ASP A 35 -10.42 8.36 2.52
N VAL A 36 -10.48 7.26 3.29
CA VAL A 36 -11.73 6.69 3.78
C VAL A 36 -11.85 6.85 5.29
N GLU A 37 -10.90 6.32 6.05
CA GLU A 37 -10.98 6.34 7.52
C GLU A 37 -10.57 7.70 8.12
N ASN A 38 -9.91 8.57 7.34
CA ASN A 38 -9.35 9.85 7.80
C ASN A 38 -8.52 9.70 9.09
N PHE A 39 -7.71 8.63 9.17
CA PHE A 39 -6.91 8.24 10.32
C PHE A 39 -7.70 7.99 11.62
N GLN A 40 -9.02 7.77 11.53
CA GLN A 40 -9.85 7.49 12.70
C GLN A 40 -9.88 5.99 13.02
N PRO A 41 -9.59 5.59 14.27
CA PRO A 41 -9.73 4.21 14.67
C PRO A 41 -11.22 3.82 14.71
N ASN A 42 -11.51 2.56 14.36
CA ASN A 42 -12.87 2.00 14.37
C ASN A 42 -13.87 2.80 13.51
N PHE A 43 -13.42 3.34 12.38
CA PHE A 43 -14.28 4.06 11.44
C PHE A 43 -15.45 3.17 10.96
N PHE A 44 -15.16 1.91 10.64
CA PHE A 44 -16.15 0.89 10.33
C PHE A 44 -16.65 0.17 11.57
N LYS A 45 -17.95 -0.18 11.60
CA LYS A 45 -18.56 -0.87 12.74
C LYS A 45 -18.28 -2.36 12.73
N THR A 46 -18.12 -2.95 11.55
CA THR A 46 -17.84 -4.38 11.37
C THR A 46 -16.65 -4.58 10.43
N GLN A 47 -16.01 -5.74 10.55
CA GLN A 47 -14.94 -6.13 9.63
C GLN A 47 -15.48 -6.43 8.22
N GLU A 48 -16.72 -6.92 8.11
CA GLU A 48 -17.37 -7.15 6.82
C GLU A 48 -17.51 -5.85 6.03
N GLU A 49 -17.98 -4.78 6.69
CA GLU A 49 -18.12 -3.45 6.08
C GLU A 49 -16.77 -2.90 5.62
N LEU A 50 -15.73 -3.05 6.45
CA LEU A 50 -14.36 -2.65 6.11
C LEU A 50 -13.87 -3.39 4.87
N TRP A 51 -13.98 -4.71 4.84
CA TRP A 51 -13.45 -5.54 3.75
C TRP A 51 -14.23 -5.37 2.45
N GLU A 52 -15.55 -5.18 2.52
CA GLU A 52 -16.36 -4.85 1.35
C GLU A 52 -15.93 -3.49 0.76
N ASN A 53 -15.71 -2.49 1.61
CA ASN A 53 -15.23 -1.19 1.15
C ASN A 53 -13.82 -1.30 0.54
N ALA A 54 -12.87 -1.93 1.25
CA ALA A 54 -11.50 -2.11 0.78
C ALA A 54 -11.46 -2.81 -0.57
N ARG A 55 -12.22 -3.91 -0.75
CA ARG A 55 -12.34 -4.60 -2.03
C ARG A 55 -12.89 -3.69 -3.13
N ASN A 56 -13.94 -2.92 -2.84
CA ASN A 56 -14.55 -2.00 -3.80
C ASN A 56 -13.59 -0.88 -4.22
N GLN A 57 -12.72 -0.39 -3.33
CA GLN A 57 -11.71 0.60 -3.68
C GLN A 57 -10.58 -0.02 -4.50
N ILE A 58 -10.06 -1.17 -4.10
CA ILE A 58 -9.02 -1.89 -4.87
C ILE A 58 -9.50 -2.19 -6.30
N ALA A 59 -10.76 -2.57 -6.47
CA ALA A 59 -11.33 -2.83 -7.79
C ALA A 59 -11.33 -1.61 -8.72
N LYS A 60 -11.46 -0.40 -8.17
CA LYS A 60 -11.43 0.87 -8.92
C LYS A 60 -10.02 1.34 -9.25
N CYS A 61 -9.02 0.91 -8.49
CA CYS A 61 -7.63 1.23 -8.76
C CYS A 61 -7.10 0.43 -9.95
N ASP A 62 -6.14 1.01 -10.66
CA ASP A 62 -5.43 0.31 -11.74
C ASP A 62 -4.37 -0.65 -11.23
N ALA A 63 -3.78 -0.39 -10.06
CA ALA A 63 -2.76 -1.23 -9.44
C ALA A 63 -2.75 -1.10 -7.90
N LEU A 64 -2.08 -2.04 -7.24
CA LEU A 64 -1.77 -1.99 -5.82
C LEU A 64 -0.27 -1.74 -5.60
N LEU A 65 0.07 -0.68 -4.88
CA LEU A 65 1.40 -0.47 -4.30
C LEU A 65 1.37 -0.84 -2.81
N ILE A 66 2.19 -1.79 -2.37
CA ILE A 66 2.25 -2.26 -0.98
C ILE A 66 3.66 -2.06 -0.39
N ASP A 67 3.73 -1.37 0.76
CA ASP A 67 4.95 -1.31 1.56
C ASP A 67 5.03 -2.49 2.53
N ILE A 68 6.07 -3.30 2.38
CA ILE A 68 6.32 -4.50 3.19
C ILE A 68 7.47 -4.36 4.20
N THR A 69 8.03 -3.16 4.34
CA THR A 69 9.20 -2.87 5.19
C THR A 69 9.02 -3.32 6.64
N ASP A 70 7.81 -3.18 7.20
CA ASP A 70 7.51 -3.56 8.58
C ASP A 70 6.95 -4.98 8.73
N HIS A 71 7.16 -5.84 7.72
CA HIS A 71 6.67 -7.21 7.66
C HIS A 71 5.16 -7.33 7.92
N PRO A 72 4.31 -6.88 6.96
CA PRO A 72 2.88 -6.84 7.13
C PRO A 72 2.28 -8.19 7.54
N SER A 73 1.26 -8.13 8.38
CA SER A 73 0.34 -9.22 8.65
C SER A 73 -1.09 -8.72 8.57
N GLY A 74 -2.05 -9.66 8.49
CA GLY A 74 -3.47 -9.34 8.46
C GLY A 74 -3.85 -8.50 7.24
N GLY A 75 -4.29 -7.27 7.47
CA GLY A 75 -5.04 -6.51 6.48
C GLY A 75 -4.33 -6.28 5.15
N ARG A 76 -3.06 -5.88 5.17
CA ARG A 76 -2.27 -5.68 3.94
C ARG A 76 -2.06 -6.95 3.12
N LEU A 77 -2.01 -8.12 3.78
CA LEU A 77 -1.95 -9.40 3.06
C LEU A 77 -3.29 -9.74 2.40
N ILE A 78 -4.40 -9.39 3.06
CA ILE A 78 -5.74 -9.53 2.48
C ILE A 78 -5.89 -8.61 1.27
N GLU A 79 -5.48 -7.35 1.37
CA GLU A 79 -5.50 -6.40 0.24
C GLU A 79 -4.65 -6.88 -0.94
N ALA A 80 -3.44 -7.39 -0.67
CA ALA A 80 -2.59 -7.98 -1.70
C ALA A 80 -3.24 -9.21 -2.36
N GLY A 81 -3.88 -10.07 -1.58
CA GLY A 81 -4.65 -11.21 -2.09
C GLY A 81 -5.86 -10.79 -2.92
N ILE A 82 -6.57 -9.72 -2.52
CA ILE A 82 -7.70 -9.16 -3.28
C ILE A 82 -7.21 -8.60 -4.61
N ALA A 83 -6.14 -7.82 -4.62
CA ALA A 83 -5.58 -7.24 -5.84
C ALA A 83 -5.16 -8.35 -6.82
N TYR A 84 -4.42 -9.35 -6.34
CA TYR A 84 -4.03 -10.52 -7.13
C TYR A 84 -5.24 -11.27 -7.71
N ALA A 85 -6.28 -11.51 -6.89
CA ALA A 85 -7.49 -12.20 -7.34
C ALA A 85 -8.36 -11.39 -8.32
N LEU A 86 -8.14 -10.09 -8.43
CA LEU A 86 -8.81 -9.18 -9.37
C LEU A 86 -7.95 -8.89 -10.61
N ASP A 87 -6.86 -9.63 -10.82
CA ASP A 87 -5.89 -9.42 -11.89
C ASP A 87 -5.34 -7.98 -11.93
N LYS A 88 -5.19 -7.36 -10.75
CA LYS A 88 -4.59 -6.02 -10.61
C LYS A 88 -3.07 -6.17 -10.44
N PRO A 89 -2.25 -5.39 -11.17
CA PRO A 89 -0.83 -5.33 -10.93
C PRO A 89 -0.49 -5.04 -9.47
N VAL A 90 0.44 -5.79 -8.90
CA VAL A 90 0.93 -5.64 -7.53
C VAL A 90 2.40 -5.21 -7.56
N TYR A 91 2.65 -3.98 -7.13
CA TYR A 91 3.98 -3.44 -6.94
C TYR A 91 4.35 -3.47 -5.46
N VAL A 92 5.48 -4.08 -5.15
CA VAL A 92 5.97 -4.21 -3.78
C VAL A 92 7.12 -3.24 -3.58
N ILE A 93 7.07 -2.44 -2.52
CA ILE A 93 8.19 -1.60 -2.08
C ILE A 93 8.69 -2.05 -0.70
N MET A 94 9.99 -1.94 -0.49
CA MET A 94 10.59 -2.21 0.82
C MET A 94 11.91 -1.47 1.02
N LYS A 95 12.29 -1.20 2.28
CA LYS A 95 13.65 -0.73 2.58
C LYS A 95 14.69 -1.76 2.18
N ASN A 96 15.90 -1.31 1.85
CA ASN A 96 17.04 -2.20 1.65
C ASN A 96 17.22 -3.18 2.81
N ASP A 97 17.69 -4.37 2.48
CA ASP A 97 17.90 -5.50 3.40
C ASP A 97 16.66 -6.04 4.12
N THR A 98 15.45 -5.58 3.76
CA THR A 98 14.19 -6.18 4.25
C THR A 98 14.09 -7.63 3.81
N ILE A 99 14.01 -8.55 4.77
CA ILE A 99 13.75 -9.96 4.53
C ILE A 99 12.24 -10.16 4.33
N TYR A 100 11.83 -10.76 3.23
CA TYR A 100 10.43 -10.98 2.92
C TYR A 100 10.17 -12.43 2.51
N LYS A 101 8.89 -12.81 2.54
CA LYS A 101 8.44 -14.17 2.22
C LYS A 101 8.21 -14.32 0.72
N ASP A 102 8.50 -15.50 0.18
CA ASP A 102 8.46 -15.78 -1.26
C ASP A 102 7.10 -15.52 -1.93
N PHE A 103 6.00 -15.55 -1.17
CA PHE A 103 4.69 -15.24 -1.75
C PHE A 103 4.62 -13.82 -2.32
N TYR A 104 5.40 -12.85 -1.81
CA TYR A 104 5.45 -11.52 -2.40
C TYR A 104 6.06 -11.57 -3.80
N THR A 105 7.10 -12.38 -4.02
CA THR A 105 7.64 -12.66 -5.36
C THR A 105 6.60 -13.34 -6.24
N GLY A 106 5.77 -14.22 -5.66
CA GLY A 106 4.76 -14.96 -6.40
C GLY A 106 3.57 -14.11 -6.90
N ILE A 107 3.28 -12.99 -6.24
CA ILE A 107 2.14 -12.12 -6.60
C ILE A 107 2.56 -10.80 -7.25
N ALA A 108 3.82 -10.41 -7.15
CA ALA A 108 4.27 -9.08 -7.56
C ALA A 108 4.65 -9.04 -9.05
N ASP A 109 4.21 -7.99 -9.72
CA ASP A 109 4.66 -7.62 -11.07
C ASP A 109 6.05 -6.98 -11.02
N ALA A 110 6.32 -6.19 -9.99
CA ALA A 110 7.66 -5.70 -9.70
C ALA A 110 7.90 -5.50 -8.21
N ILE A 111 9.17 -5.63 -7.83
CA ILE A 111 9.63 -5.45 -6.46
C ILE A 111 10.73 -4.39 -6.47
N PHE A 112 10.50 -3.31 -5.74
CA PHE A 112 11.41 -2.17 -5.64
C PHE A 112 11.98 -2.04 -4.25
N LYS A 113 13.30 -1.83 -4.17
CA LYS A 113 13.98 -1.52 -2.92
C LYS A 113 14.28 -0.04 -2.84
N TYR A 114 14.15 0.53 -1.66
CA TYR A 114 14.41 1.95 -1.43
C TYR A 114 15.29 2.18 -0.19
N ASN A 115 16.09 3.25 -0.22
CA ASN A 115 16.76 3.83 0.96
C ASN A 115 15.99 5.04 1.48
N SER A 116 15.41 5.79 0.54
CA SER A 116 14.66 7.02 0.75
C SER A 116 13.31 6.95 0.04
N ILE A 117 12.35 7.79 0.45
CA ILE A 117 11.02 7.80 -0.18
C ILE A 117 11.11 8.30 -1.63
N GLU A 118 12.10 9.13 -1.93
CA GLU A 118 12.39 9.65 -3.25
C GLU A 118 12.72 8.52 -4.24
N ASP A 119 13.42 7.47 -3.80
CA ASP A 119 13.69 6.30 -4.66
C ASP A 119 12.38 5.62 -5.11
N VAL A 120 11.33 5.64 -4.29
CA VAL A 120 10.01 5.10 -4.66
C VAL A 120 9.43 5.89 -5.83
N THR A 121 9.59 7.21 -5.83
CA THR A 121 9.15 8.08 -6.94
C THR A 121 9.85 7.69 -8.24
N ASP A 122 11.17 7.48 -8.19
CA ASP A 122 11.97 7.15 -9.37
C ASP A 122 11.61 5.76 -9.93
N HIS A 123 11.39 4.77 -9.06
CA HIS A 123 10.89 3.46 -9.48
C HIS A 123 9.52 3.56 -10.15
N LEU A 124 8.60 4.35 -9.58
CA LEU A 124 7.26 4.54 -10.12
C LEU A 124 7.21 5.34 -11.43
N LYS A 125 8.25 6.11 -11.77
CA LYS A 125 8.36 6.75 -13.10
C LYS A 125 8.81 5.79 -14.20
N SER A 126 9.30 4.61 -13.83
CA SER A 126 9.83 3.62 -14.76
C SER A 126 8.83 2.55 -15.18
N ILE A 127 7.64 2.54 -14.57
CA ILE A 127 6.52 1.62 -14.87
C ILE A 127 5.60 2.17 -15.96
#